data_AF-L8FLG3-F1
#
_entry.id   AF-L8FLG3-F1
#
_cell.length_a   1.000
_cell.length_b   1.000
_cell.length_c   1.000
_cell.angle_alpha   90.00
_cell.angle_beta   90.00
_cell.angle_gamma   90.00
#
_symmetry.space_group_name_H-M   'P 1'
#
loop_
_entity.id
_entity.type
_entity.pdbx_description
1 polymer ?
#
loop_
_entity_poly.entity_id
_entity_poly.type
_entity_poly.pdbx_seq_one_letter_code
_entity_poly.pdbx_strand_id
1 'polypeptide(L)'
;IGHDSPVGFYTYLESHPVQGAAFHRFMEAQFASLPTWLDVLPFDTEYAASATPETLIFVDLGGGNGQQYVALRKKYPALQGRIILQDRPAILEKAITPDIVERMPYDYLGEQPVKGAS
;
A
#
# COMPACT_ATOMS: atom_id res chain seq x y z
N ILE A 1 -18.10 -16.09 -2.77
CA ILE A 1 -18.94 -15.79 -3.96
C ILE A 1 -17.99 -15.51 -5.10
N GLY A 2 -17.67 -16.53 -5.90
CA GLY A 2 -16.84 -16.37 -7.09
C GLY A 2 -17.76 -16.00 -8.24
N HIS A 3 -17.53 -14.83 -8.83
CA HIS A 3 -18.03 -14.58 -10.18
C HIS A 3 -17.38 -15.63 -11.07
N ASP A 4 -18.16 -16.36 -11.86
CA ASP A 4 -17.79 -17.53 -12.67
C ASP A 4 -16.80 -17.13 -13.81
N SER A 5 -15.66 -16.59 -13.39
CA SER A 5 -14.70 -15.84 -14.16
C SER A 5 -13.38 -16.60 -14.12
N PRO A 6 -12.76 -16.87 -15.28
CA PRO A 6 -11.48 -17.57 -15.36
C PRO A 6 -10.30 -16.71 -14.87
N VAL A 7 -10.51 -15.41 -14.63
CA VAL A 7 -9.48 -14.48 -14.16
C VAL A 7 -9.64 -14.14 -12.68
N GLY A 8 -8.51 -13.84 -12.02
CA GLY A 8 -8.48 -13.44 -10.62
C GLY A 8 -9.28 -12.16 -10.33
N PHE A 9 -9.71 -12.00 -9.07
CA PHE A 9 -10.62 -10.92 -8.64
C PHE A 9 -10.18 -9.53 -9.09
N TYR A 10 -8.90 -9.18 -8.90
CA TYR A 10 -8.40 -7.87 -9.26
C TYR A 10 -8.34 -7.63 -10.78
N THR A 11 -8.02 -8.65 -11.57
CA THR A 11 -8.09 -8.62 -13.03
C THR A 11 -9.53 -8.49 -13.51
N TYR A 12 -10.47 -9.18 -12.84
CA TYR A 12 -11.89 -9.02 -13.11
C TYR A 12 -12.34 -7.57 -12.90
N LEU A 13 -11.93 -6.91 -11.81
CA LEU A 13 -12.27 -5.51 -11.54
C LEU A 13 -11.73 -4.51 -12.57
N GLU A 14 -10.60 -4.79 -13.22
CA GLU A 14 -10.05 -3.91 -14.28
C GLU A 14 -10.96 -3.81 -15.50
N SER A 15 -11.66 -4.90 -15.84
CA SER A 15 -12.61 -4.94 -16.96
C SER A 15 -14.03 -4.52 -16.58
N HIS A 16 -14.27 -4.24 -15.29
CA HIS A 16 -15.60 -3.95 -14.72
C HIS A 16 -15.55 -2.62 -13.93
N PRO A 17 -15.50 -1.46 -14.61
CA PRO A 17 -15.17 -0.18 -13.99
C PRO A 17 -16.14 0.27 -12.89
N VAL A 18 -17.42 -0.10 -12.97
CA VAL A 18 -18.41 0.21 -11.93
C VAL A 18 -18.10 -0.55 -10.63
N GLN A 19 -17.83 -1.84 -10.75
CA GLN A 19 -17.46 -2.72 -9.64
C GLN A 19 -16.10 -2.33 -9.07
N GLY A 20 -15.12 -2.04 -9.93
CA GLY A 20 -13.80 -1.55 -9.54
C GLY A 20 -13.89 -0.24 -8.75
N ALA A 21 -14.67 0.73 -9.21
CA ALA A 21 -14.88 1.99 -8.50
C ALA A 21 -15.61 1.81 -7.17
N ALA A 22 -16.62 0.93 -7.11
CA ALA A 22 -17.32 0.62 -5.87
C ALA A 22 -16.41 -0.05 -4.84
N PHE A 23 -15.59 -1.02 -5.28
CA PHE A 23 -14.60 -1.68 -4.44
C PHE A 23 -13.55 -0.70 -3.92
N HIS A 24 -13.03 0.17 -4.78
CA HIS A 24 -12.06 1.20 -4.39
C HIS A 24 -12.64 2.12 -3.30
N ARG A 25 -13.85 2.65 -3.50
CA ARG A 25 -14.52 3.49 -2.48
C ARG A 25 -14.74 2.76 -1.16
N PHE A 26 -15.09 1.48 -1.22
CA PHE A 26 -15.23 0.65 -0.02
C PHE A 26 -13.91 0.55 0.75
N MET A 27 -12.79 0.28 0.06
CA MET A 27 -11.47 0.22 0.68
C MET A 27 -11.07 1.56 1.32
N GLU A 28 -11.32 2.68 0.64
CA GLU A 28 -11.05 4.02 1.20
C GLU A 28 -11.89 4.29 2.47
N ALA A 29 -13.18 3.94 2.45
CA ALA A 29 -14.06 4.10 3.60
C ALA A 29 -13.64 3.23 4.78
N GLN A 30 -13.24 1.98 4.51
CA GLN A 30 -12.75 1.06 5.54
C GLN A 30 -11.49 1.63 6.21
N PHE A 31 -10.52 2.10 5.43
CA PHE A 31 -9.29 2.69 5.95
C PHE A 31 -9.56 3.93 6.80
N ALA A 32 -10.50 4.79 6.40
CA ALA A 32 -10.83 6.01 7.13
C ALA A 32 -11.61 5.77 8.44
N SER A 33 -12.29 4.63 8.58
CA SER A 33 -13.28 4.40 9.64
C SER A 33 -12.82 3.43 10.73
N LEU A 34 -11.72 2.70 10.51
CA LEU A 34 -11.23 1.67 11.43
C LEU A 34 -9.88 2.04 12.05
N PRO A 35 -9.59 1.56 13.27
CA PRO A 35 -8.24 1.62 13.82
C PRO A 35 -7.25 0.97 12.85
N THR A 36 -6.09 1.60 12.72
CA THR A 36 -5.01 1.12 11.85
C THR A 36 -4.05 0.24 12.64
N TRP A 37 -3.24 -0.55 11.93
CA TRP A 37 -2.17 -1.33 12.58
C TRP A 37 -1.19 -0.45 13.35
N LEU A 38 -1.05 0.82 12.96
CA LEU A 38 -0.25 1.81 13.67
C LEU A 38 -0.74 2.04 15.11
N ASP A 39 -2.01 1.78 15.42
CA ASP A 39 -2.59 2.00 16.75
C ASP A 39 -2.23 0.92 17.76
N VAL A 40 -1.73 -0.22 17.28
CA VAL A 40 -1.36 -1.37 18.10
C VAL A 40 0.12 -1.73 18.01
N LEU A 41 0.81 -1.34 16.93
CA LEU A 41 2.23 -1.61 16.74
C LEU A 41 3.07 -0.35 17.00
N PRO A 42 4.03 -0.39 17.95
CA PRO A 42 4.97 0.70 18.20
C PRO A 42 6.06 0.71 17.11
N PHE A 43 5.66 1.05 15.90
CA PHE A 43 6.48 0.85 14.69
C PHE A 43 7.79 1.63 14.70
N ASP A 44 7.76 2.88 15.17
CA ASP A 44 8.93 3.76 15.25
C ASP A 44 10.00 3.23 16.21
N THR A 45 9.61 2.59 17.31
CA THR A 45 10.55 2.13 18.34
C THR A 45 10.94 0.65 18.24
N GLU A 46 10.12 -0.20 17.60
CA GLU A 46 10.43 -1.63 17.49
C GLU A 46 10.92 -2.03 16.09
N TYR A 47 10.39 -1.41 15.04
CA TYR A 47 10.63 -1.83 13.66
C TYR A 47 11.51 -0.85 12.89
N ALA A 48 11.49 0.43 13.26
CA ALA A 48 12.23 1.50 12.58
C ALA A 48 13.13 2.32 13.51
N ALA A 49 13.45 1.81 14.70
CA ALA A 49 14.23 2.52 15.72
C ALA A 49 15.61 2.97 15.24
N SER A 50 16.25 2.14 14.42
CA SER A 50 17.58 2.35 13.86
C SER A 50 17.53 2.75 12.38
N ALA A 51 16.36 3.16 11.88
CA ALA A 51 16.21 3.52 10.49
C ALA A 51 17.01 4.78 10.16
N THR A 52 17.80 4.72 9.09
CA THR A 52 18.41 5.88 8.43
C THR A 52 17.52 6.33 7.27
N PRO A 53 17.75 7.51 6.66
CA PRO A 53 17.00 7.95 5.48
C PRO A 53 17.01 6.94 4.32
N GLU A 54 18.05 6.13 4.18
CA GLU A 54 18.23 5.13 3.12
C GLU A 54 17.63 3.77 3.48
N THR A 55 17.33 3.54 4.76
CA THR A 55 16.81 2.26 5.25
C THR A 55 15.41 2.02 4.72
N LEU A 56 15.18 0.90 4.05
CA LEU A 56 13.83 0.51 3.65
C LEU A 56 13.07 -0.06 4.85
N ILE A 57 12.08 0.67 5.35
CA ILE A 57 11.36 0.30 6.58
C ILE A 57 10.02 -0.36 6.31
N PHE A 58 9.42 -0.15 5.14
CA PHE A 58 8.07 -0.61 4.86
C PHE A 58 7.83 -0.77 3.35
N VAL A 59 7.12 -1.84 2.99
CA VAL A 59 6.63 -2.06 1.62
C VAL A 59 5.11 -2.18 1.68
N ASP A 60 4.42 -1.20 1.11
CA ASP A 60 2.96 -1.15 1.04
C ASP A 60 2.47 -1.95 -0.18
N LEU A 61 2.19 -3.24 0.02
CA LEU A 61 1.73 -4.17 -1.03
C LEU A 61 0.23 -4.00 -1.31
N GLY A 62 -0.12 -3.65 -2.54
CA GLY A 62 -1.51 -3.35 -2.91
C GLY A 62 -2.04 -2.08 -2.23
N GLY A 63 -1.16 -1.14 -1.91
CA GLY A 63 -1.49 0.06 -1.12
C GLY A 63 -2.36 1.08 -1.84
N GLY A 64 -2.68 0.87 -3.11
CA GLY A 64 -3.55 1.73 -3.91
C GLY A 64 -3.04 3.17 -3.97
N ASN A 65 -3.77 4.07 -3.31
CA ASN A 65 -3.43 5.50 -3.24
C ASN A 65 -2.38 5.84 -2.16
N GLY A 66 -1.71 4.85 -1.56
CA GLY A 66 -0.67 5.03 -0.54
C GLY A 66 -1.18 5.64 0.76
N GLN A 67 -2.41 5.30 1.16
CA GLN A 67 -3.03 5.83 2.36
C GLN A 67 -2.26 5.44 3.63
N GLN A 68 -1.66 4.24 3.65
CA GLN A 68 -0.82 3.75 4.75
C GLN A 68 0.43 4.62 4.92
N TYR A 69 1.10 4.97 3.80
CA TYR A 69 2.24 5.88 3.82
C TYR A 69 1.89 7.21 4.49
N VAL A 70 0.79 7.83 4.08
CA VAL A 70 0.35 9.12 4.61
C VAL A 70 0.04 9.01 6.10
N ALA A 71 -0.65 7.94 6.52
CA ALA A 71 -0.95 7.72 7.93
C ALA A 71 0.31 7.51 8.78
N LEU A 72 1.28 6.72 8.29
CA LEU A 72 2.54 6.47 8.98
C LEU A 72 3.35 7.76 9.14
N ARG A 73 3.48 8.58 8.09
CA ARG A 73 4.17 9.88 8.15
C ARG A 73 3.45 10.90 9.04
N LYS A 74 2.12 10.87 9.05
CA LYS A 74 1.34 11.74 9.94
C LYS A 74 1.52 11.35 11.42
N LYS A 75 1.56 10.05 11.72
CA LYS A 75 1.74 9.55 13.08
C LYS A 75 3.18 9.72 13.58
N TYR A 76 4.16 9.50 12.71
CA TYR A 76 5.58 9.61 13.03
C TYR A 76 6.31 10.57 12.06
N PRO A 77 6.14 11.89 12.20
CA PRO A 77 6.74 12.87 11.29
C PRO A 77 8.27 12.84 11.25
N ALA A 78 8.91 12.44 12.34
CA ALA A 78 10.37 12.35 12.47
C ALA A 78 10.94 10.99 12.02
N LEU A 79 10.08 10.03 11.64
CA LEU A 79 10.51 8.69 11.25
C LEU A 79 11.40 8.77 10.01
N GLN A 80 12.58 8.19 10.09
CA GLN A 80 13.49 8.05 8.96
C GLN A 80 13.22 6.77 8.19
N GLY A 81 13.73 6.68 6.97
CA GLY A 81 13.60 5.51 6.12
C GLY A 81 12.70 5.71 4.91
N ARG A 82 12.90 4.83 3.93
CA ARG A 82 12.17 4.76 2.67
C ARG A 82 10.98 3.83 2.80
N ILE A 83 9.97 4.11 2.02
CA ILE A 83 8.75 3.31 1.92
C ILE A 83 8.47 3.11 0.44
N ILE A 84 8.25 1.86 0.04
CA ILE A 84 7.92 1.51 -1.34
C ILE A 84 6.44 1.17 -1.41
N LEU A 85 5.71 1.87 -2.28
CA LEU A 85 4.34 1.51 -2.65
C LEU A 85 4.38 0.56 -3.85
N GLN A 86 3.89 -0.65 -3.66
CA GLN A 86 3.78 -1.67 -4.70
C GLN A 86 2.33 -1.88 -5.07
N ASP A 87 2.00 -1.71 -6.35
CA ASP A 87 0.68 -2.05 -6.88
C ASP A 87 0.80 -2.32 -8.39
N ARG A 88 -0.30 -2.72 -9.01
CA ARG A 88 -0.37 -2.89 -10.46
C ARG A 88 -0.16 -1.54 -11.16
N PRO A 89 0.44 -1.53 -12.37
CA PRO A 89 0.72 -0.29 -13.10
C PRO A 89 -0.50 0.65 -13.22
N ALA A 90 -1.66 0.10 -13.59
CA ALA A 90 -2.89 0.87 -13.77
C ALA A 90 -3.43 1.55 -12.50
N ILE A 91 -3.03 1.06 -11.32
CA ILE A 91 -3.36 1.65 -10.03
C ILE A 91 -2.34 2.72 -9.66
N LEU A 92 -1.04 2.45 -9.82
CA LEU A 92 0.03 3.40 -9.55
C LEU A 92 -0.04 4.67 -10.43
N GLU A 93 -0.54 4.55 -11.65
CA GLU A 93 -0.83 5.70 -12.53
C GLU A 93 -1.90 6.63 -11.95
N LYS A 94 -2.87 6.08 -11.22
CA LYS A 94 -3.97 6.82 -10.59
C LYS A 94 -3.66 7.26 -9.16
N ALA A 95 -2.57 6.76 -8.59
CA ALA A 95 -2.18 7.06 -7.23
C ALA A 95 -1.82 8.55 -7.06
N ILE A 96 -2.50 9.21 -6.12
CA ILE A 96 -2.29 10.62 -5.76
C ILE A 96 -1.29 10.71 -4.59
N THR A 97 -0.24 9.88 -4.61
CA THR A 97 0.79 9.91 -3.58
C THR A 97 1.81 11.01 -3.84
N PRO A 98 2.37 11.63 -2.79
CA PRO A 98 3.50 12.55 -2.94
C PRO A 98 4.69 11.89 -3.66
N ASP A 99 5.48 12.67 -4.41
CA ASP A 99 6.65 12.18 -5.15
C ASP A 99 7.73 11.54 -4.25
N ILE A 100 7.70 11.83 -2.96
CA ILE A 100 8.57 11.21 -1.94
C ILE A 100 8.23 9.73 -1.67
N VAL A 101 7.10 9.22 -2.20
CA VAL A 101 6.75 7.81 -2.16
C VAL A 101 7.37 7.11 -3.36
N GLU A 102 8.26 6.14 -3.09
CA GLU A 102 8.84 5.31 -4.13
C GLU A 102 7.77 4.34 -4.66
N ARG A 103 7.35 4.54 -5.92
CA ARG A 103 6.34 3.68 -6.56
C ARG A 103 7.05 2.58 -7.34
N MET A 104 6.66 1.34 -7.10
CA MET A 104 7.21 0.19 -7.83
C MET A 104 6.09 -0.69 -8.37
N PRO A 105 5.86 -0.70 -9.70
CA PRO A 105 4.90 -1.61 -10.30
C PRO A 105 5.25 -3.06 -9.98
N TYR A 106 4.29 -3.78 -9.39
CA TYR A 106 4.52 -5.16 -8.97
C TYR A 106 3.22 -5.96 -8.99
N ASP A 107 3.30 -7.16 -9.56
CA ASP A 107 2.26 -8.17 -9.44
C ASP A 107 2.61 -9.08 -8.24
N TYR A 108 1.75 -9.07 -7.23
CA TYR A 108 1.95 -9.82 -5.99
C TYR A 108 1.93 -11.34 -6.17
N LEU A 109 1.54 -11.85 -7.34
CA LEU A 109 1.67 -13.26 -7.68
C LEU A 109 3.11 -13.66 -8.08
N GLY A 110 4.00 -12.69 -8.31
CA GLY A 110 5.41 -12.91 -8.59
C GLY A 110 6.27 -13.17 -7.33
N GLU A 111 7.57 -13.41 -7.53
CA GLU A 111 8.55 -13.38 -6.44
C GLU A 111 8.76 -11.92 -5.99
N GLN A 112 8.75 -11.67 -4.68
CA GLN A 112 8.96 -10.33 -4.12
C GLN A 112 10.37 -9.81 -4.46
N PRO A 113 10.50 -8.76 -5.31
CA PRO A 113 11.80 -8.24 -5.73
C PRO A 113 12.52 -7.48 -4.62
N VAL A 114 11.79 -6.97 -3.64
CA VAL A 114 12.35 -6.19 -2.54
C VAL A 114 12.66 -7.12 -1.36
N LYS A 115 13.95 -7.28 -1.07
CA LYS A 115 14.44 -8.16 0.01
C LYS A 115 14.93 -7.31 1.18
N GLY A 116 14.67 -7.76 2.41
CA GLY A 116 15.16 -7.11 3.64
C GLY A 116 14.30 -5.94 4.16
N ALA A 117 13.09 -5.75 3.62
CA ALA A 117 12.06 -4.99 4.32
C ALA A 117 11.45 -5.84 5.43
N SER A 118 11.11 -5.21 6.56
CA SER A 118 10.42 -5.84 7.69
C SER A 118 8.91 -5.78 7.53
#